data_AF-A0A918F7Q0-F1
#
_entry.id   AF-A0A918F7Q0-F1
#
_cell.length_a   1.000
_cell.length_b   1.000
_cell.length_c   1.000
_cell.angle_alpha   90.00
_cell.angle_beta   90.00
_cell.angle_gamma   90.00
#
_symmetry.space_group_name_H-M   'P 1'
#
loop_
_entity.id
_entity.type
_entity.pdbx_description
1 polymer ?
#
loop_
_entity_poly.entity_id
_entity_poly.type
_entity_poly.pdbx_seq_one_letter_code
_entity_poly.pdbx_strand_id
1 'polypeptide(L)' 'MSRAFTKEDGSTRWEPPVPLAAYAARMPGEAETLHESDDLLELLHWLQRQPSGPLEIRDRAGVLLGVRQ' A
#
# COMPACT_ATOMS: atom_id res chain seq x y z
N MET A 1 19.25 7.62 -45.22
CA MET A 1 19.60 8.71 -44.27
C MET A 1 19.60 8.11 -42.88
N SER A 2 20.75 8.02 -42.23
CA SER A 2 20.92 7.38 -40.91
C SER A 2 20.56 8.38 -39.80
N ARG A 3 19.58 8.04 -38.93
CA ARG A 3 19.24 8.85 -37.76
C ARG A 3 20.27 8.58 -36.67
N ALA A 4 21.11 9.56 -36.35
CA ALA A 4 21.99 9.50 -35.20
C ALA A 4 21.14 9.56 -33.92
N PHE A 5 21.30 8.57 -33.05
CA PHE A 5 20.78 8.61 -31.68
C PHE A 5 21.69 9.52 -30.86
N THR A 6 21.15 10.62 -30.34
CA THR A 6 21.85 11.46 -29.36
C THR A 6 21.58 10.85 -27.99
N LYS A 7 22.65 10.44 -27.29
CA LYS A 7 22.57 10.03 -25.89
C LYS A 7 22.42 11.30 -25.06
N GLU A 8 21.21 11.61 -24.62
CA GLU A 8 20.99 12.65 -23.62
C GLU A 8 21.64 12.17 -22.32
N ASP A 9 22.72 12.85 -21.90
CA ASP A 9 23.30 12.71 -20.56
C ASP A 9 22.39 13.38 -19.52
N GLY A 10 21.17 12.87 -19.39
CA GLY A 10 20.28 13.14 -18.27
C GLY A 10 20.77 12.36 -17.06
N SER A 11 21.82 12.84 -16.39
CA SER A 11 22.32 12.30 -15.14
C SER A 11 21.37 12.63 -13.98
N THR A 12 20.10 12.23 -14.08
CA THR A 12 19.20 12.24 -12.94
C THR A 12 19.74 11.24 -11.94
N ARG A 13 20.16 11.73 -10.77
CA ARG A 13 20.59 10.89 -9.65
C ARG A 13 19.45 9.91 -9.35
N TRP A 14 19.75 8.61 -9.31
CA TRP A 14 18.76 7.61 -8.91
C TRP A 14 18.27 7.94 -7.50
N GLU A 15 16.97 8.24 -7.38
CA GLU A 15 16.30 8.38 -6.11
C GLU A 15 15.68 7.03 -5.73
N PRO A 16 15.93 6.52 -4.52
CA PRO A 16 15.25 5.33 -4.06
C PRO A 16 13.74 5.59 -4.04
N PRO A 17 12.91 4.62 -4.44
CA PRO A 17 11.46 4.74 -4.36
C PRO A 17 11.04 5.12 -2.93
N VAL A 18 10.06 6.02 -2.83
CA VAL A 18 9.42 6.35 -1.55
C VAL A 18 8.93 5.05 -0.91
N PRO A 19 9.12 4.84 0.41
CA PRO A 19 8.64 3.65 1.09
C PRO A 19 7.15 3.42 0.79
N LEU A 20 6.84 2.20 0.37
CA LEU A 20 5.50 1.71 0.09
C LEU A 20 4.62 2.01 1.32
N ALA A 21 3.46 2.61 1.08
CA ALA A 21 2.58 3.06 2.16
C ALA A 21 2.12 1.86 3.00
N ALA A 22 2.29 1.89 4.32
CA ALA A 22 1.87 0.78 5.18
C ALA A 22 0.39 0.91 5.59
N TYR A 23 -0.30 -0.22 5.58
CA TYR A 23 -1.72 -0.37 5.89
C TYR A 23 -1.95 -1.54 6.85
N ALA A 24 -2.92 -1.39 7.74
CA ALA A 24 -3.27 -2.39 8.74
C ALA A 24 -4.76 -2.68 8.76
N ALA A 25 -5.13 -3.96 8.91
CA ALA A 25 -6.50 -4.39 9.21
C ALA A 25 -6.67 -4.70 10.70
N ARG A 26 -7.77 -4.22 11.32
CA ARG A 26 -8.11 -4.40 12.74
C ARG A 26 -9.57 -4.79 12.92
N MET A 27 -9.90 -5.51 14.00
CA MET A 27 -11.29 -5.71 14.40
C MET A 27 -11.81 -4.47 15.15
N PRO A 28 -13.06 -4.02 14.94
CA PRO A 28 -13.62 -2.93 15.72
C PRO A 28 -13.63 -3.24 17.21
N GLY A 29 -13.16 -2.28 18.02
CA GLY A 29 -13.07 -2.43 19.47
C GLY A 29 -11.80 -3.16 19.95
N GLU A 30 -11.04 -3.77 19.04
CA GLU A 30 -9.72 -4.32 19.34
C GLU A 30 -8.62 -3.38 18.80
N ALA A 31 -7.54 -3.25 19.57
CA ALA A 31 -6.35 -2.50 19.14
C ALA A 31 -5.37 -3.38 18.32
N GLU A 32 -5.65 -4.68 18.22
CA GLU A 32 -4.76 -5.65 17.60
C GLU A 32 -4.83 -5.61 16.07
N THR A 33 -3.66 -5.60 15.43
CA THR A 33 -3.54 -5.68 13.98
C THR A 33 -3.59 -7.14 13.55
N LEU A 34 -4.60 -7.49 12.76
CA LEU A 34 -4.75 -8.84 12.21
C LEU A 34 -3.85 -9.09 10.99
N HIS A 35 -3.57 -8.04 10.22
CA HIS A 35 -2.69 -8.10 9.06
C HIS A 35 -2.14 -6.70 8.71
N GLU A 36 -0.87 -6.67 8.29
CA GLU A 36 -0.17 -5.47 7.84
C GLU A 36 0.43 -5.74 6.45
N SER A 37 0.29 -4.79 5.53
CA SER A 37 0.87 -4.84 4.19
C SER A 37 1.27 -3.43 3.75
N ASP A 38 2.29 -3.36 2.91
CA ASP A 38 2.77 -2.12 2.27
C ASP A 38 2.06 -1.82 0.93
N ASP A 39 1.17 -2.71 0.51
CA ASP A 39 0.30 -2.55 -0.65
C ASP A 39 -1.17 -2.64 -0.24
N LEU A 40 -1.91 -1.56 -0.48
CA LEU A 40 -3.35 -1.52 -0.21
C LEU A 40 -4.10 -2.58 -1.01
N LEU A 41 -3.69 -2.87 -2.25
CA LEU A 41 -4.35 -3.87 -3.09
C LEU A 41 -4.16 -5.27 -2.53
N GLU A 42 -2.96 -5.60 -2.05
CA GLU A 42 -2.70 -6.88 -1.39
C GLU A 42 -3.56 -7.01 -0.12
N LEU A 43 -3.63 -5.95 0.69
CA LEU A 43 -4.48 -5.92 1.89
C LEU A 43 -5.95 -6.14 1.54
N LEU A 44 -6.46 -5.50 0.48
CA LEU A 44 -7.84 -5.67 0.02
C LEU A 44 -8.11 -7.09 -0.49
N HIS A 45 -7.17 -7.69 -1.22
CA HIS A 45 -7.28 -9.10 -1.64
C HIS A 45 -7.21 -10.05 -0.44
N TRP A 46 -6.40 -9.76 0.57
CA TRP A 46 -6.39 -10.49 1.83
C TRP A 46 -7.74 -10.41 2.54
N LEU A 47 -8.33 -9.22 2.62
CA LEU A 47 -9.65 -8.96 3.21
C LEU A 47 -10.77 -9.76 2.54
N GLN A 48 -10.76 -9.86 1.22
CA GLN A 48 -11.74 -10.64 0.46
C GLN A 48 -11.70 -12.14 0.77
N ARG A 49 -10.55 -12.66 1.22
CA ARG A 49 -10.38 -14.06 1.61
C ARG A 49 -10.77 -14.34 3.06
N GLN A 50 -10.91 -13.30 3.89
CA GLN A 50 -11.27 -13.47 5.29
C GLN A 50 -12.77 -13.78 5.44
N PRO A 51 -13.16 -14.54 6.49
CA PRO A 51 -14.56 -14.69 6.87
C PRO A 51 -15.27 -13.33 6.94
N SER A 52 -16.54 -13.29 6.58
CA SER A 52 -17.37 -12.08 6.73
C SER A 52 -17.40 -11.68 8.20
N GLY A 53 -17.13 -10.41 8.45
CA GLY A 53 -17.01 -9.88 9.79
C GLY A 53 -16.49 -8.45 9.78
N PRO A 54 -16.74 -7.73 10.87
CA PRO A 54 -16.44 -6.31 10.96
C PRO A 54 -14.93 -6.08 10.99
N LEU A 55 -14.42 -5.20 10.14
CA LEU A 55 -12.99 -4.87 10.04
C LEU A 55 -12.78 -3.38 9.72
N GLU A 56 -11.72 -2.81 10.26
CA GLU A 56 -11.21 -1.48 9.97
C GLU A 56 -9.90 -1.57 9.20
N ILE A 57 -9.75 -0.74 8.16
CA ILE A 57 -8.49 -0.54 7.44
C ILE A 57 -7.92 0.81 7.86
N ARG A 58 -6.67 0.83 8.30
CA ARG A 58 -5.98 2.05 8.74
C ARG A 58 -4.65 2.22 8.01
N ASP A 59 -4.24 3.46 7.81
CA ASP A 59 -2.88 3.77 7.36
C ASP A 59 -1.86 3.70 8.52
N ARG A 60 -0.57 3.92 8.20
CA ARG A 60 0.52 4.00 9.18
C ARG A 60 0.35 5.07 10.26
N ALA A 61 -0.39 6.14 9.98
CA ALA A 61 -0.68 7.20 10.95
C ALA A 61 -1.89 6.84 11.84
N GLY A 62 -2.50 5.68 11.62
CA GLY A 62 -3.68 5.21 12.32
C GLY A 62 -4.98 5.83 11.79
N VAL A 63 -4.94 6.56 10.67
CA VAL A 63 -6.13 7.15 10.05
C VAL A 63 -7.00 6.03 9.49
N LEU A 64 -8.29 6.06 9.82
CA LEU A 64 -9.27 5.11 9.29
C LEU A 64 -9.52 5.41 7.81
N LEU A 65 -9.17 4.47 6.95
CA LEU A 65 -9.36 4.55 5.51
C LEU A 65 -10.66 3.90 5.04
N GLY A 66 -11.11 2.87 5.74
CA GLY A 66 -12.31 2.13 5.37
C GLY A 66 -12.78 1.16 6.44
N VAL A 67 -14.04 0.75 6.33
CA VAL A 67 -14.66 -0.22 7.24
C VAL A 67 -15.46 -1.24 6.42
N ARG A 68 -15.41 -2.50 6.85
CA ARG A 68 -16.33 -3.56 6.43
C ARG A 68 -17.24 -3.88 7.61
N GLN A 69 -18.55 -3.99 7.37
CA GLN A 69 -19.56 -4.39 8.36
C GLN A 69 -20.06 -5.79 8.02
#